data_AF-A0A1I5MZ41-F1
#
_entry.id   AF-A0A1I5MZ41-F1
#
_cell.length_a   1.000
_cell.length_b   1.000
_cell.length_c   1.000
_cell.angle_alpha   90.00
_cell.angle_beta   90.00
_cell.angle_gamma   90.00
#
_symmetry.space_group_name_H-M   'P 1'
#
loop_
_entity.id
_entity.type
_entity.pdbx_description
1 polymer ?
#
loop_
_entity_poly.entity_id
_entity_poly.type
_entity_poly.pdbx_seq_one_letter_code
_entity_poly.pdbx_strand_id
1 'polypeptide(L)'
;MSLIFIDKIPANLRTEFEKKLRVVCMNLKIRNPNWLMALIWAESRFIPTAKAPDSTATGLIQFLESTANEIGYSTAQIAKMNVIEQLVPVERYLSLQIKRYGLPDNGYELYELVHYPAAFKKANGFILYSKGSAAYNANRLDYDKDGNVTVFELKTFLEKQVNPYYDISFLNQSESGQNVNQFIQGVPNFLLWVIVVGFFFFTGFSLLKPGSWKAFRIMIIGLFKK
;
A
#
# COMPACT_ATOMS: atom_id res chain seq x y z
N MET A 1 -1.72 -8.01 -10.77
CA MET A 1 -1.08 -9.20 -10.17
C MET A 1 -1.96 -9.69 -9.03
N SER A 2 -2.06 -10.99 -8.75
CA SER A 2 -2.83 -11.47 -7.58
C SER A 2 -2.21 -10.95 -6.28
N LEU A 3 -3.04 -10.65 -5.28
CA LEU A 3 -2.54 -10.26 -3.96
C LEU A 3 -1.86 -11.46 -3.28
N ILE A 4 -0.73 -11.23 -2.62
CA ILE A 4 -0.10 -12.22 -1.74
C ILE A 4 -1.06 -12.54 -0.58
N PHE A 5 -1.01 -13.76 -0.04
CA PHE A 5 -1.87 -14.22 1.06
C PHE A 5 -3.38 -14.11 0.82
N ILE A 6 -3.86 -13.86 -0.40
CA ILE A 6 -5.29 -13.80 -0.68
C ILE A 6 -6.00 -15.13 -0.35
N ASP A 7 -5.28 -16.25 -0.42
CA ASP A 7 -5.75 -17.56 -0.02
C ASP A 7 -6.06 -17.67 1.50
N LYS A 8 -5.47 -16.79 2.33
CA LYS A 8 -5.71 -16.72 3.77
C LYS A 8 -7.03 -16.02 4.12
N ILE A 9 -7.62 -15.31 3.18
CA ILE A 9 -8.96 -14.73 3.32
C ILE A 9 -10.01 -15.82 3.00
N PRO A 10 -11.11 -15.92 3.77
CA PRO A 10 -12.20 -16.84 3.47
C PRO A 10 -12.67 -16.72 2.01
N ALA A 11 -12.87 -17.85 1.32
CA ALA A 11 -13.07 -17.87 -0.12
C ALA A 11 -14.25 -16.99 -0.59
N ASN A 12 -15.34 -16.95 0.19
CA ASN A 12 -16.52 -16.12 -0.07
C ASN A 12 -16.28 -14.61 0.09
N LEU A 13 -15.18 -14.20 0.73
CA LEU A 13 -14.83 -12.80 1.00
C LEU A 13 -13.70 -12.28 0.10
N ARG A 14 -12.93 -13.16 -0.58
CA ARG A 14 -11.69 -12.79 -1.30
C ARG A 14 -11.87 -11.66 -2.31
N THR A 15 -12.87 -11.76 -3.18
CA THR A 15 -13.09 -10.77 -4.24
C THR A 15 -13.43 -9.39 -3.67
N GLU A 16 -14.29 -9.35 -2.66
CA GLU A 16 -14.68 -8.10 -2.01
C GLU A 16 -13.54 -7.50 -1.20
N PHE A 17 -12.80 -8.34 -0.46
CA PHE A 17 -11.61 -7.95 0.27
C PHE A 17 -10.54 -7.35 -0.66
N GLU A 18 -10.20 -8.03 -1.76
CA GLU A 18 -9.23 -7.54 -2.73
C GLU A 18 -9.67 -6.19 -3.31
N LYS A 19 -10.94 -6.08 -3.73
CA LYS A 19 -11.49 -4.83 -4.27
C LYS A 19 -11.37 -3.69 -3.25
N LYS A 20 -11.78 -3.94 -2.00
CA LYS A 20 -11.74 -2.92 -0.94
C LYS A 20 -10.31 -2.53 -0.61
N LEU A 21 -9.39 -3.49 -0.47
CA LEU A 21 -7.99 -3.22 -0.16
C LEU A 21 -7.31 -2.41 -1.26
N ARG A 22 -7.57 -2.72 -2.54
CA ARG A 22 -7.06 -1.92 -3.66
C ARG A 22 -7.59 -0.49 -3.65
N VAL A 23 -8.87 -0.29 -3.31
CA VAL A 23 -9.44 1.06 -3.14
C VAL A 23 -8.74 1.81 -2.01
N VAL A 24 -8.51 1.16 -0.86
CA VAL A 24 -7.73 1.76 0.25
C VAL A 24 -6.35 2.19 -0.22
N CYS A 25 -5.60 1.30 -0.88
CA CYS A 25 -4.26 1.64 -1.40
C CYS A 25 -4.30 2.78 -2.42
N MET A 26 -5.30 2.81 -3.31
CA MET A 26 -5.49 3.89 -4.28
C MET A 26 -5.74 5.24 -3.59
N ASN A 27 -6.65 5.29 -2.62
CA ASN A 27 -6.97 6.51 -1.87
C ASN A 27 -5.74 7.04 -1.11
N LEU A 28 -4.94 6.13 -0.55
CA LEU A 28 -3.73 6.46 0.20
C LEU A 28 -2.50 6.66 -0.69
N LYS A 29 -2.62 6.47 -2.02
CA LYS A 29 -1.51 6.50 -2.98
C LYS A 29 -0.39 5.49 -2.68
N ILE A 30 -0.72 4.38 -2.02
CA ILE A 30 0.19 3.25 -1.80
C ILE A 30 0.38 2.54 -3.13
N ARG A 31 1.62 2.53 -3.63
CA ARG A 31 1.96 2.10 -5.00
C ARG A 31 1.90 0.59 -5.21
N ASN A 32 1.86 -0.19 -4.14
CA ASN A 32 1.75 -1.65 -4.22
C ASN A 32 0.85 -2.19 -3.11
N PRO A 33 -0.33 -2.73 -3.45
CA PRO A 33 -1.25 -3.34 -2.49
C PRO A 33 -0.64 -4.48 -1.66
N ASN A 34 0.36 -5.19 -2.20
CA ASN A 34 1.04 -6.27 -1.47
C ASN A 34 1.84 -5.76 -0.27
N TRP A 35 2.20 -4.48 -0.20
CA TRP A 35 2.78 -3.89 1.01
C TRP A 35 1.80 -3.94 2.19
N LEU A 36 0.53 -3.59 1.94
CA LEU A 36 -0.51 -3.66 2.97
C LEU A 36 -0.86 -5.11 3.33
N MET A 37 -0.81 -6.04 2.36
CA MET A 37 -0.96 -7.47 2.64
C MET A 37 0.14 -8.00 3.55
N ALA A 38 1.40 -7.64 3.29
CA ALA A 38 2.56 -8.04 4.11
C ALA A 38 2.46 -7.48 5.54
N LEU A 39 2.08 -6.21 5.67
CA LEU A 39 1.84 -5.55 6.95
C LEU A 39 0.77 -6.29 7.77
N ILE A 40 -0.42 -6.52 7.20
CA ILE A 40 -1.51 -7.19 7.93
C ILE A 40 -1.12 -8.63 8.31
N TRP A 41 -0.37 -9.31 7.43
CA TRP A 41 0.15 -10.64 7.72
C TRP A 41 1.09 -10.62 8.94
N ALA A 42 2.04 -9.69 8.97
CA ALA A 42 3.01 -9.55 10.04
C ALA A 42 2.36 -9.17 11.39
N GLU A 43 1.32 -8.33 11.37
CA GLU A 43 0.64 -7.86 12.58
C GLU A 43 -0.37 -8.86 13.14
N SER A 44 -1.17 -9.54 12.30
CA SER A 44 -2.24 -10.39 12.82
C SER A 44 -2.54 -11.66 12.01
N ARG A 45 -1.80 -11.94 10.93
CA ARG A 45 -2.10 -13.03 10.00
C ARG A 45 -3.52 -12.97 9.43
N PHE A 46 -4.03 -11.76 9.18
CA PHE A 46 -5.41 -11.49 8.76
C PHE A 46 -6.49 -11.92 9.75
N ILE A 47 -6.15 -12.17 11.02
CA ILE A 47 -7.13 -12.51 12.05
C ILE A 47 -7.73 -11.20 12.60
N PRO A 48 -9.02 -10.91 12.34
CA PRO A 48 -9.63 -9.63 12.75
C PRO A 48 -9.88 -9.57 14.26
N THR A 49 -9.97 -10.71 14.93
CA THR A 49 -10.17 -10.80 16.39
C THR A 49 -8.86 -10.94 17.17
N ALA A 50 -7.70 -10.88 16.49
CA ALA A 50 -6.41 -11.02 17.15
C ALA A 50 -6.22 -9.93 18.19
N LYS A 51 -5.86 -10.32 19.41
CA LYS A 51 -5.54 -9.44 20.53
C LYS A 51 -4.21 -9.86 21.13
N ALA A 52 -3.25 -8.95 21.20
CA ALA A 52 -1.98 -9.23 21.87
C ALA A 52 -2.21 -9.40 23.38
N PRO A 53 -1.59 -10.42 24.02
CA PRO A 53 -1.57 -10.56 25.46
C PRO A 53 -1.00 -9.29 26.11
N ASP A 54 -1.53 -8.92 27.28
CA ASP A 54 -1.04 -7.79 28.09
C ASP A 54 -1.01 -6.43 27.37
N SER A 55 -1.75 -6.30 26.27
CA SER A 55 -1.88 -5.08 25.47
C SER A 55 -3.31 -4.83 24.99
N THR A 56 -3.56 -3.60 24.54
CA THR A 56 -4.81 -3.23 23.87
C THR A 56 -4.77 -3.52 22.37
N ALA A 57 -3.58 -3.79 21.81
CA ALA A 57 -3.37 -4.14 20.40
C ALA A 57 -4.40 -5.16 19.90
N THR A 58 -5.21 -4.75 18.91
CA THR A 58 -6.36 -5.51 18.41
C THR A 58 -6.54 -5.37 16.90
N GLY A 59 -6.93 -6.45 16.22
CA GLY A 59 -7.34 -6.42 14.82
C GLY A 59 -6.19 -6.51 13.80
N LEU A 60 -6.51 -6.19 12.54
CA LEU A 60 -5.63 -6.45 11.39
C LEU A 60 -4.26 -5.82 11.46
N ILE A 61 -4.17 -4.64 12.09
CA ILE A 61 -2.90 -3.91 12.25
C ILE A 61 -2.58 -3.67 13.74
N GLN A 62 -3.19 -4.47 14.62
CA GLN A 62 -2.96 -4.42 16.08
C GLN A 62 -3.13 -3.01 16.69
N PHE A 63 -4.27 -2.36 16.40
CA PHE A 63 -4.61 -1.05 16.95
C PHE A 63 -4.51 -1.02 18.48
N LEU A 64 -3.70 -0.11 19.02
CA LEU A 64 -3.78 0.26 20.43
C LEU A 64 -5.07 1.04 20.70
N GLU A 65 -5.58 0.98 21.93
CA GLU A 65 -6.83 1.69 22.30
C GLU A 65 -6.72 3.19 22.08
N SER A 66 -5.59 3.81 22.43
CA SER A 66 -5.32 5.23 22.16
C SER A 66 -5.38 5.55 20.67
N THR A 67 -4.77 4.71 19.84
CA THR A 67 -4.76 4.84 18.39
C THR A 67 -6.16 4.68 17.80
N ALA A 68 -6.93 3.69 18.25
CA ALA A 68 -8.31 3.49 17.82
C ALA A 68 -9.16 4.73 18.14
N ASN A 69 -9.03 5.27 19.35
CA ASN A 69 -9.77 6.45 19.78
C ASN A 69 -9.46 7.67 18.91
N GLU A 70 -8.20 7.86 18.55
CA GLU A 70 -7.76 8.96 17.68
C GLU A 70 -8.42 8.94 16.29
N ILE A 71 -8.77 7.77 15.76
CA ILE A 71 -9.46 7.61 14.46
C ILE A 71 -10.97 7.41 14.61
N GLY A 72 -11.52 7.61 15.81
CA GLY A 72 -12.95 7.57 16.12
C GLY A 72 -13.52 6.17 16.33
N TYR A 73 -12.71 5.22 16.82
CA TYR A 73 -13.10 3.85 17.16
C TYR A 73 -12.59 3.45 18.55
N SER A 74 -13.00 2.29 19.05
CA SER A 74 -12.38 1.60 20.18
C SER A 74 -11.90 0.22 19.74
N THR A 75 -10.97 -0.40 20.46
CA THR A 75 -10.55 -1.78 20.14
C THR A 75 -11.71 -2.76 20.28
N ALA A 76 -12.66 -2.51 21.18
CA ALA A 76 -13.87 -3.31 21.34
C ALA A 76 -14.81 -3.22 20.11
N GLN A 77 -14.89 -2.06 19.43
CA GLN A 77 -15.62 -1.95 18.17
C GLN A 77 -14.87 -2.64 17.04
N ILE A 78 -13.55 -2.45 16.95
CA ILE A 78 -12.71 -3.08 15.91
C ILE A 78 -12.76 -4.61 16.03
N ALA A 79 -12.70 -5.17 17.24
CA ALA A 79 -12.77 -6.62 17.47
C ALA A 79 -14.07 -7.28 16.96
N LYS A 80 -15.14 -6.51 16.78
CA LYS A 80 -16.43 -7.00 16.26
C LYS A 80 -16.52 -6.96 14.74
N MET A 81 -15.57 -6.27 14.08
CA MET A 81 -15.54 -6.13 12.64
C MET A 81 -14.87 -7.34 12.00
N ASN A 82 -15.37 -7.74 10.83
CA ASN A 82 -14.71 -8.72 9.98
C ASN A 82 -13.49 -8.12 9.24
N VAL A 83 -12.77 -8.97 8.51
CA VAL A 83 -11.54 -8.61 7.79
C VAL A 83 -11.73 -7.51 6.72
N ILE A 84 -12.92 -7.38 6.12
CA ILE A 84 -13.22 -6.34 5.13
C ILE A 84 -13.61 -5.03 5.85
N GLU A 85 -14.45 -5.12 6.88
CA GLU A 85 -14.90 -3.97 7.67
C GLU A 85 -13.72 -3.23 8.32
N GLN A 86 -12.74 -3.97 8.85
CA GLN A 86 -11.54 -3.38 9.44
C GLN A 86 -10.66 -2.60 8.44
N LEU A 87 -10.83 -2.78 7.12
CA LEU A 87 -10.10 -1.96 6.16
C LEU A 87 -10.47 -0.47 6.24
N VAL A 88 -11.63 -0.12 6.80
CA VAL A 88 -12.04 1.27 7.03
C VAL A 88 -11.20 1.96 8.12
N PRO A 89 -11.10 1.44 9.37
CA PRO A 89 -10.19 2.01 10.35
C PRO A 89 -8.72 1.92 9.93
N VAL A 90 -8.31 0.88 9.19
CA VAL A 90 -6.94 0.78 8.62
C VAL A 90 -6.66 1.95 7.69
N GLU A 91 -7.58 2.25 6.77
CA GLU A 91 -7.45 3.40 5.86
C GLU A 91 -7.34 4.72 6.62
N ARG A 92 -8.19 4.93 7.65
CA ARG A 92 -8.15 6.16 8.46
C ARG A 92 -6.84 6.32 9.20
N TYR A 93 -6.34 5.26 9.82
CA TYR A 93 -5.06 5.29 10.53
C TYR A 93 -3.91 5.58 9.58
N LEU A 94 -3.81 4.83 8.48
CA LEU A 94 -2.72 5.04 7.52
C LEU A 94 -2.80 6.43 6.87
N SER A 95 -4.00 6.95 6.60
CA SER A 95 -4.17 8.34 6.13
C SER A 95 -3.60 9.35 7.14
N LEU A 96 -3.89 9.17 8.43
CA LEU A 96 -3.37 10.01 9.50
C LEU A 96 -1.84 9.91 9.60
N GLN A 97 -1.28 8.71 9.54
CA GLN A 97 0.17 8.49 9.59
C GLN A 97 0.87 9.09 8.37
N ILE A 98 0.33 8.88 7.16
CA ILE A 98 0.86 9.47 5.93
C ILE A 98 0.82 11.01 5.98
N LYS A 99 -0.24 11.59 6.57
CA LYS A 99 -0.32 13.04 6.78
C LYS A 99 0.75 13.56 7.76
N ARG A 100 1.11 12.76 8.76
CA ARG A 100 2.10 13.13 9.80
C ARG A 100 3.54 12.98 9.35
N TYR A 101 3.84 11.87 8.70
CA TYR A 101 5.22 11.44 8.42
C TYR A 101 5.57 11.52 6.94
N GLY A 102 4.61 11.26 6.05
CA GLY A 102 4.79 11.26 4.60
C GLY A 102 4.35 9.96 3.94
N LEU A 103 4.37 9.96 2.61
CA LEU A 103 4.04 8.77 1.82
C LEU A 103 5.20 7.75 1.87
N PRO A 104 4.92 6.45 2.14
CA PRO A 104 5.96 5.43 2.12
C PRO A 104 6.39 5.12 0.69
N ASP A 105 7.70 5.00 0.48
CA ASP A 105 8.29 4.67 -0.81
C ASP A 105 8.38 3.17 -1.06
N ASN A 106 8.26 2.36 -0.01
CA ASN A 106 8.39 0.90 -0.03
C ASN A 106 7.53 0.26 1.09
N GLY A 107 7.43 -1.07 1.08
CA GLY A 107 6.66 -1.82 2.07
C GLY A 107 7.24 -1.79 3.49
N TYR A 108 8.54 -1.57 3.63
CA TYR A 108 9.17 -1.42 4.94
C TYR A 108 8.76 -0.12 5.62
N GLU A 109 8.78 0.99 4.89
CA GLU A 109 8.33 2.28 5.40
C GLU A 109 6.83 2.28 5.74
N LEU A 110 6.01 1.56 4.96
CA LEU A 110 4.60 1.37 5.32
C LEU A 110 4.47 0.59 6.64
N TYR A 111 5.31 -0.42 6.85
CA TYR A 111 5.34 -1.19 8.09
C TYR A 111 5.82 -0.34 9.29
N GLU A 112 6.85 0.50 9.08
CA GLU A 112 7.34 1.46 10.08
C GLU A 112 6.22 2.42 10.53
N LEU A 113 5.38 2.90 9.61
CA LEU A 113 4.23 3.78 9.94
C LEU A 113 3.19 3.13 10.87
N VAL A 114 3.20 1.80 11.03
CA VAL A 114 2.31 1.08 11.93
C VAL A 114 3.05 0.65 13.19
N HIS A 115 4.18 -0.04 13.03
CA HIS A 115 4.89 -0.67 14.14
C HIS A 115 5.62 0.35 15.01
N TYR A 116 6.31 1.32 14.40
CA TYR A 116 7.08 2.33 15.10
C TYR A 116 7.21 3.61 14.26
N PRO A 117 6.20 4.51 14.26
CA PRO A 117 6.16 5.62 13.31
C PRO A 117 7.37 6.57 13.36
N ALA A 118 8.02 6.71 14.52
CA ALA A 118 9.22 7.54 14.67
C ALA A 118 10.45 6.99 13.91
N ALA A 119 10.41 5.74 13.46
CA ALA A 119 11.43 5.10 12.64
C ALA A 119 11.26 5.40 11.13
N PHE A 120 10.14 6.01 10.72
CA PHE A 120 9.85 6.28 9.32
C PHE A 120 11.00 7.03 8.63
N LYS A 121 11.52 6.43 7.55
CA LYS A 121 12.64 6.95 6.75
C LYS A 121 13.93 7.17 7.53
N LYS A 122 14.08 6.54 8.69
CA LYS A 122 15.34 6.53 9.43
C LYS A 122 16.30 5.50 8.84
N ALA A 123 17.58 5.73 9.07
CA ALA A 123 18.63 4.80 8.66
C ALA A 123 18.51 3.49 9.43
N ASN A 124 19.05 2.41 8.84
CA ASN A 124 19.00 1.06 9.40
C ASN A 124 19.50 0.95 10.86
N GLY A 125 20.46 1.77 11.28
CA GLY A 125 20.98 1.78 12.64
C GLY A 125 20.16 2.61 13.65
N PHE A 126 19.03 3.19 13.26
CA PHE A 126 18.16 3.91 14.19
C PHE A 126 17.53 2.94 15.19
N ILE A 127 17.66 3.24 16.48
CA ILE A 127 17.20 2.39 17.58
C ILE A 127 15.71 2.68 17.87
N LEU A 128 14.88 1.64 17.87
CA LEU A 128 13.46 1.69 18.20
C LEU A 128 13.27 1.52 19.71
N TYR A 129 13.97 0.55 20.29
CA TYR A 129 13.93 0.26 21.71
C TYR A 129 15.19 -0.47 22.16
N SER A 130 15.59 -0.26 23.42
CA SER A 130 16.76 -0.87 24.03
C SER A 130 16.37 -1.78 25.19
N LYS A 131 17.26 -2.71 25.52
CA LYS A 131 17.14 -3.66 26.62
C LYS A 131 16.77 -2.95 27.92
N GLY A 132 15.78 -3.49 28.62
CA GLY A 132 15.22 -2.91 29.84
C GLY A 132 13.97 -2.07 29.62
N SER A 133 13.65 -1.68 28.38
CA SER A 133 12.35 -1.06 28.07
C SER A 133 11.23 -2.11 27.96
N ALA A 134 9.99 -1.69 28.25
CA ALA A 134 8.82 -2.54 28.06
C ALA A 134 8.65 -2.98 26.60
N ALA A 135 8.94 -2.08 25.65
CA ALA A 135 8.88 -2.37 24.21
C ALA A 135 9.87 -3.45 23.79
N TYR A 136 11.10 -3.42 24.32
CA TYR A 136 12.10 -4.47 24.07
C TYR A 136 11.66 -5.83 24.60
N ASN A 137 11.06 -5.86 25.79
CA ASN A 137 10.60 -7.11 26.40
C ASN A 137 9.38 -7.69 25.67
N ALA A 138 8.50 -6.84 25.15
CA ALA A 138 7.32 -7.25 24.40
C ALA A 138 7.67 -7.74 22.98
N ASN A 139 8.72 -7.18 22.36
CA ASN A 139 9.06 -7.42 20.96
C ASN A 139 10.46 -8.03 20.82
N ARG A 140 10.51 -9.36 20.66
CA ARG A 140 11.76 -10.14 20.56
C ARG A 140 12.33 -10.08 19.15
N LEU A 141 12.78 -8.89 18.74
CA LEU A 141 13.34 -8.61 17.41
C LEU A 141 14.86 -8.41 17.42
N ASP A 142 15.50 -8.38 18.59
CA ASP A 142 16.95 -8.26 18.75
C ASP A 142 17.64 -9.56 18.29
N TYR A 143 18.02 -9.61 17.01
CA TYR A 143 18.50 -10.81 16.34
C TYR A 143 20.01 -11.01 16.53
N ASP A 144 20.77 -9.93 16.65
CA ASP A 144 22.22 -9.97 16.89
C ASP A 144 22.59 -9.98 18.38
N LYS A 145 21.62 -9.71 19.26
CA LYS A 145 21.71 -9.74 20.73
C LYS A 145 22.61 -8.65 21.30
N ASP A 146 22.71 -7.51 20.62
CA ASP A 146 23.51 -6.36 21.08
C ASP A 146 22.81 -5.53 22.17
N GLY A 147 21.53 -5.82 22.46
CA GLY A 147 20.72 -5.13 23.45
C GLY A 147 19.93 -3.94 22.90
N ASN A 148 19.92 -3.72 21.59
CA ASN A 148 19.08 -2.76 20.91
C ASN A 148 18.22 -3.48 19.87
N VAL A 149 17.09 -2.86 19.53
CA VAL A 149 16.39 -3.18 18.29
C VAL A 149 16.43 -1.99 17.37
N THR A 150 16.79 -2.26 16.13
CA THR A 150 17.03 -1.26 15.10
C THR A 150 16.02 -1.36 13.95
N VAL A 151 16.01 -0.34 13.10
CA VAL A 151 15.25 -0.35 11.83
C VAL A 151 15.64 -1.56 10.97
N PHE A 152 16.92 -1.93 10.95
CA PHE A 152 17.38 -3.10 10.23
C PHE A 152 16.67 -4.39 10.68
N GLU A 153 16.53 -4.57 11.99
CA GLU A 153 15.91 -5.76 12.55
C GLU A 153 14.39 -5.75 12.37
N LEU A 154 13.76 -4.58 12.41
CA LEU A 154 12.35 -4.44 12.04
C LEU A 154 12.11 -4.86 10.59
N LYS A 155 12.98 -4.46 9.66
CA LYS A 155 12.91 -4.89 8.25
C LYS A 155 13.12 -6.40 8.11
N THR A 156 14.11 -6.93 8.82
CA THR A 156 14.41 -8.37 8.87
C THR A 156 13.23 -9.17 9.43
N PHE A 157 12.52 -8.64 10.42
CA PHE A 157 11.30 -9.26 10.95
C PHE A 157 10.23 -9.40 9.86
N LEU A 158 9.92 -8.31 9.15
CA LEU A 158 8.93 -8.33 8.07
C LEU A 158 9.32 -9.33 6.98
N GLU A 159 10.58 -9.36 6.58
CA GLU A 159 11.10 -10.33 5.61
C GLU A 159 10.92 -11.77 6.10
N LYS A 160 11.26 -12.06 7.36
CA LYS A 160 11.07 -13.40 7.95
C LYS A 160 9.61 -13.83 7.99
N GLN A 161 8.65 -12.91 8.14
CA GLN A 161 7.23 -13.25 8.08
C GLN A 161 6.75 -13.61 6.67
N VAL A 162 7.38 -13.05 5.63
CA VAL A 162 6.90 -13.13 4.23
C VAL A 162 7.69 -14.13 3.38
N ASN A 163 9.03 -14.13 3.49
CA ASN A 163 9.96 -14.93 2.68
C ASN A 163 9.65 -16.44 2.63
N PRO A 164 9.12 -17.08 3.69
CA PRO A 164 8.72 -18.49 3.61
C PRO A 164 7.63 -18.79 2.57
N TYR A 165 6.92 -17.76 2.09
CA TYR A 165 5.76 -17.90 1.22
C TYR A 165 5.92 -17.19 -0.14
N TYR A 166 6.63 -16.07 -0.17
CA TYR A 166 6.75 -15.22 -1.35
C TYR A 166 8.15 -14.60 -1.46
N ASP A 167 8.59 -14.35 -2.70
CA ASP A 167 9.74 -13.49 -2.96
C ASP A 167 9.49 -12.08 -2.40
N ILE A 168 10.47 -11.53 -1.68
CA ILE A 168 10.32 -10.25 -0.95
C ILE A 168 10.63 -9.02 -1.81
N SER A 169 11.03 -9.16 -3.08
CA SER A 169 11.41 -8.03 -3.92
C SER A 169 10.26 -7.03 -4.14
N PHE A 170 9.00 -7.49 -4.04
CA PHE A 170 7.83 -6.62 -4.12
C PHE A 170 7.83 -5.54 -3.04
N LEU A 171 8.48 -5.75 -1.89
CA LEU A 171 8.57 -4.75 -0.83
C LEU A 171 9.26 -3.47 -1.32
N ASN A 172 10.16 -3.57 -2.31
CA ASN A 172 10.87 -2.42 -2.88
C ASN A 172 10.30 -1.95 -4.23
N GLN A 173 9.21 -2.56 -4.71
CA GLN A 173 8.68 -2.30 -6.05
C GLN A 173 7.24 -1.78 -5.96
N SER A 174 6.89 -0.80 -6.81
CA SER A 174 5.49 -0.54 -7.12
C SER A 174 4.84 -1.77 -7.75
N GLU A 175 3.52 -1.93 -7.63
CA GLU A 175 2.83 -3.01 -8.35
C GLU A 175 3.19 -2.92 -9.83
N SER A 176 3.66 -4.03 -10.41
CA SER A 176 4.03 -4.06 -11.82
C SER A 176 2.84 -3.58 -12.65
N GLY A 177 3.09 -2.56 -13.48
CA GLY A 177 2.04 -1.81 -14.18
C GLY A 177 1.21 -2.69 -15.11
N GLN A 178 0.15 -3.30 -14.58
CA GLN A 178 -0.86 -4.03 -15.34
C GLN A 178 -2.06 -3.16 -15.71
N ASN A 179 -2.10 -1.88 -15.33
CA ASN A 179 -3.29 -1.02 -15.54
C ASN A 179 -3.14 0.14 -16.51
N VAL A 180 -1.98 0.38 -17.13
CA VAL A 180 -1.95 1.25 -18.33
C VAL A 180 -2.48 0.46 -19.54
N ASN A 181 -2.12 -0.81 -19.66
CA ASN A 181 -2.55 -1.64 -20.78
C ASN A 181 -4.00 -2.11 -20.68
N GLN A 182 -4.57 -2.38 -19.48
CA GLN A 182 -6.00 -2.72 -19.38
C GLN A 182 -6.93 -1.53 -19.64
N PHE A 183 -6.55 -0.31 -19.27
CA PHE A 183 -7.31 0.89 -19.63
C PHE A 183 -7.22 1.18 -21.13
N ILE A 184 -6.04 1.02 -21.74
CA ILE A 184 -5.83 1.20 -23.18
C ILE A 184 -6.51 0.10 -24.02
N GLN A 185 -6.56 -1.15 -23.54
CA GLN A 185 -7.19 -2.25 -24.27
C GLN A 185 -8.73 -2.23 -24.24
N GLY A 186 -9.34 -1.58 -23.24
CA GLY A 186 -10.78 -1.38 -23.15
C GLY A 186 -11.29 -0.12 -23.86
N VAL A 187 -10.40 0.80 -24.23
CA VAL A 187 -10.74 2.01 -24.98
C VAL A 187 -10.54 1.71 -26.47
N PRO A 188 -11.61 1.73 -27.30
CA PRO A 188 -11.46 1.60 -28.74
C PRO A 188 -10.40 2.59 -29.25
N ASN A 189 -9.46 2.14 -30.10
CA ASN A 189 -8.34 2.97 -30.60
C ASN A 189 -8.76 4.39 -31.01
N PHE A 190 -9.97 4.55 -31.56
CA PHE A 190 -10.54 5.85 -31.94
C PHE A 190 -10.64 6.85 -30.77
N LEU A 191 -11.01 6.43 -29.56
CA LEU A 191 -11.15 7.31 -28.39
C LEU A 191 -9.79 7.79 -27.85
N LEU A 192 -8.75 6.96 -27.91
CA LEU A 192 -7.38 7.39 -27.61
C LEU A 192 -6.93 8.48 -28.59
N TRP A 193 -7.27 8.35 -29.87
CA TRP A 193 -6.98 9.36 -30.88
C TRP A 193 -7.80 10.65 -30.70
N VAL A 194 -9.06 10.58 -30.25
CA VAL A 194 -9.84 11.79 -29.92
C VAL A 194 -9.18 12.58 -28.78
N ILE A 195 -8.64 11.91 -27.77
CA ILE A 195 -7.93 12.57 -26.67
C ILE A 195 -6.62 13.19 -27.16
N VAL A 196 -5.84 12.47 -27.97
CA VAL A 196 -4.58 12.98 -28.53
C VAL A 196 -4.83 14.15 -29.48
N VAL A 197 -5.74 14.02 -30.43
CA VAL A 197 -6.12 15.09 -31.38
C VAL A 197 -6.72 16.27 -30.63
N GLY A 198 -7.59 16.02 -29.65
CA GLY A 198 -8.14 17.05 -28.77
C GLY A 198 -7.05 17.82 -28.03
N PHE A 199 -6.04 17.13 -27.49
CA PHE A 199 -4.88 17.74 -26.85
C PHE A 199 -4.07 18.61 -27.83
N PHE A 200 -3.86 18.17 -29.06
CA PHE A 200 -3.19 18.96 -30.12
C PHE A 200 -4.02 20.18 -30.58
N PHE A 201 -5.34 20.09 -30.56
CA PHE A 201 -6.24 21.22 -30.82
C PHE A 201 -6.24 22.23 -29.66
N PHE A 202 -6.26 21.76 -28.41
CA PHE A 202 -6.35 22.61 -27.22
C PHE A 202 -5.03 23.30 -26.84
N THR A 203 -3.89 22.65 -27.13
CA THR A 203 -2.54 23.20 -26.84
C THR A 203 -2.03 24.15 -27.93
N GLY A 204 -2.84 24.46 -28.95
CA GLY A 204 -2.50 25.49 -29.95
C GLY A 204 -1.37 25.10 -30.90
N PHE A 205 -1.03 23.81 -31.03
CA PHE A 205 0.01 23.36 -31.97
C PHE A 205 -0.29 23.75 -33.43
N SER A 206 -1.57 23.93 -33.76
CA SER A 206 -2.06 24.43 -35.06
C SER A 206 -1.81 25.93 -35.30
N LEU A 207 -1.49 26.71 -34.25
CA LEU A 207 -1.26 28.16 -34.35
C LEU A 207 0.21 28.50 -34.68
N LEU A 208 1.13 27.54 -34.59
CA LEU A 208 2.57 27.82 -34.62
C LEU A 208 3.23 27.70 -36.01
N LYS A 209 2.57 27.13 -37.04
CA LYS A 209 3.15 27.05 -38.39
C LYS A 209 2.10 27.14 -39.52
N PRO A 210 2.21 28.10 -40.44
CA PRO A 210 1.42 28.14 -41.68
C PRO A 210 1.67 26.87 -42.51
N GLY A 211 0.60 26.19 -42.97
CA GLY A 211 0.68 24.97 -43.78
C GLY A 211 0.59 23.64 -43.02
N SER A 212 0.60 23.67 -41.68
CA SER A 212 0.42 22.51 -40.79
C SER A 212 -0.88 21.72 -41.09
N TRP A 213 -1.95 22.42 -41.49
CA TRP A 213 -3.23 21.82 -41.87
C TRP A 213 -3.16 20.91 -43.09
N LYS A 214 -2.30 21.22 -44.07
CA LYS A 214 -2.15 20.42 -45.28
C LYS A 214 -1.39 19.11 -44.98
N ALA A 215 -0.35 19.19 -44.16
CA ALA A 215 0.40 18.03 -43.69
C ALA A 215 -0.47 17.12 -42.79
N PHE A 216 -1.24 17.70 -41.88
CA PHE A 216 -2.17 16.98 -41.02
C PHE A 216 -3.26 16.26 -41.83
N ARG A 217 -3.86 16.93 -42.81
CA ARG A 217 -4.88 16.34 -43.68
C ARG A 217 -4.35 15.18 -44.53
N ILE A 218 -3.12 15.27 -45.03
CA ILE A 218 -2.46 14.18 -45.77
C ILE A 218 -2.19 12.98 -44.84
N MET A 219 -1.71 13.24 -43.62
CA MET A 219 -1.48 12.20 -42.62
C MET A 219 -2.79 11.47 -42.23
N ILE A 220 -3.87 12.21 -41.99
CA ILE A 220 -5.20 11.64 -41.68
C ILE A 220 -5.71 10.77 -42.83
N ILE A 221 -5.64 11.24 -44.08
CA ILE A 221 -6.10 10.47 -45.26
C ILE A 221 -5.27 9.20 -45.46
N GLY A 222 -3.97 9.22 -45.13
CA GLY A 222 -3.11 8.04 -45.18
C GLY A 222 -3.45 6.97 -44.15
N LEU A 223 -4.03 7.36 -43.00
CA LEU A 223 -4.34 6.46 -41.88
C LEU A 223 -5.65 5.67 -42.05
N PHE A 224 -6.57 6.12 -42.91
CA PHE A 224 -7.83 5.43 -43.23
C PHE A 224 -7.76 4.59 -44.52
N LYS A 225 -6.59 4.53 -45.16
CA LYS A 225 -6.29 3.56 -46.23
C LYS A 225 -5.62 2.32 -45.64
N LYS A 226 -6.40 1.49 -44.95
CA LYS A 226 -6.20 0.04 -44.83
C LYS A 226 -7.55 -0.62 -44.58
#